data_AF-A0A8S9UWC1-F1
#
_entry.id   AF-A0A8S9UWC1-F1
#
_cell.length_a   1.000
_cell.length_b   1.000
_cell.length_c   1.000
_cell.angle_alpha   90.00
_cell.angle_beta   90.00
_cell.angle_gamma   90.00
#
_symmetry.space_group_name_H-M   'P 1'
#
loop_
_entity.id
_entity.type
_entity.pdbx_description
1 polymer ?
#
loop_
_entity_poly.entity_id
_entity_poly.type
_entity_poly.pdbx_seq_one_letter_code
_entity_poly.pdbx_strand_id
1 'polypeptide(L)'
;MDVDVDDISEGSDSSGSACLTVGMVFESATDALHAAQDYALSLGKAVKVRQRSGVHRLIGCSSDGCEFSVRVYRKRRSDKTYGPWYISSIANDHVNCLSIANPTRRQITELPTFESAVRADGSVTAGALTDQIQSRDGISLGKKRRTLYRAKEAVDDISKEDLVQSYSKIPSYLSNFSEFNPGSIALAEKDSLGHFKRAIVIVKVFADAVRARQGVVGVDCSHSKCPSYSGV
;
A
#
# COMPACT_ATOMS: atom_id res chain seq x y z
N MET A 1 -52.54 -0.29 -12.61
CA MET A 1 -52.10 -0.85 -13.89
C MET A 1 -51.25 0.21 -14.56
N ASP A 2 -49.94 0.16 -14.58
CA ASP A 2 -48.93 -0.63 -13.87
C ASP A 2 -47.70 0.28 -13.79
N VAL A 3 -46.94 0.09 -12.71
CA VAL A 3 -45.77 0.89 -12.35
C VAL A 3 -44.58 0.24 -13.04
N ASP A 4 -43.98 0.88 -14.04
CA ASP A 4 -42.71 0.40 -14.59
C ASP A 4 -41.55 0.95 -13.75
N VAL A 5 -40.93 -0.01 -13.08
CA VAL A 5 -39.93 0.08 -12.03
C VAL A 5 -38.60 -0.38 -12.63
N ASP A 6 -37.55 0.39 -12.33
CA ASP A 6 -36.13 0.06 -12.36
C ASP A 6 -35.43 -0.22 -13.72
N ASP A 7 -34.80 0.83 -14.25
CA ASP A 7 -33.58 0.71 -15.06
C ASP A 7 -32.40 1.17 -14.20
N ILE A 8 -31.92 0.27 -13.33
CA ILE A 8 -30.67 0.44 -12.59
C ILE A 8 -29.57 -0.14 -13.49
N SER A 9 -28.90 0.75 -14.23
CA SER A 9 -27.65 0.43 -14.91
C SER A 9 -26.61 -0.01 -13.87
N GLU A 10 -26.28 -1.30 -13.88
CA GLU A 10 -25.21 -1.88 -13.07
C GLU A 10 -23.91 -1.10 -13.29
N GLY A 11 -23.42 -0.49 -12.21
CA GLY A 11 -22.12 0.12 -12.16
C GLY A 11 -21.05 -0.91 -12.49
N SER A 12 -20.26 -0.61 -13.50
CA SER A 12 -19.04 -1.35 -13.83
C SER A 12 -18.06 -1.24 -12.66
N ASP A 13 -18.12 -2.18 -11.73
CA ASP A 13 -17.08 -2.40 -10.74
C ASP A 13 -15.84 -2.91 -11.47
N SER A 14 -15.00 -1.97 -11.90
CA SER A 14 -13.62 -2.23 -12.33
C SER A 14 -12.77 -2.59 -11.10
N SER A 15 -13.11 -3.68 -10.43
CA SER A 15 -12.17 -4.39 -9.58
C SER A 15 -11.26 -5.18 -10.51
N GLY A 16 -9.98 -4.80 -10.58
CA GLY A 16 -9.01 -5.47 -11.43
C GLY A 16 -8.97 -6.96 -11.11
N SER A 17 -9.69 -7.75 -11.91
CA SER A 17 -9.71 -9.20 -11.78
C SER A 17 -8.30 -9.70 -12.08
N ALA A 18 -7.57 -10.06 -11.03
CA ALA A 18 -6.26 -10.68 -11.16
C ALA A 18 -6.44 -11.96 -11.96
N CYS A 19 -6.16 -11.97 -13.26
CA CYS A 19 -6.42 -13.14 -14.08
C CYS A 19 -5.26 -14.14 -13.94
N LEU A 20 -5.54 -15.36 -13.46
CA LEU A 20 -4.56 -16.43 -13.38
C LEU A 20 -4.75 -17.41 -14.55
N THR A 21 -3.76 -17.51 -15.44
CA THR A 21 -3.85 -18.30 -16.68
C THR A 21 -2.66 -19.24 -16.88
N VAL A 22 -2.89 -20.34 -17.60
CA VAL A 22 -1.83 -21.27 -17.99
C VAL A 22 -0.85 -20.55 -18.91
N GLY A 23 0.45 -20.74 -18.68
CA GLY A 23 1.50 -20.11 -19.46
C GLY A 23 2.05 -18.80 -18.87
N MET A 24 1.42 -18.23 -17.83
CA MET A 24 1.99 -17.09 -17.10
C MET A 24 3.39 -17.43 -16.58
N VAL A 25 4.31 -16.48 -16.72
CA VAL A 25 5.74 -16.64 -16.40
C VAL A 25 6.13 -15.74 -15.23
N PHE A 26 6.97 -16.25 -14.34
CA PHE A 26 7.43 -15.58 -13.13
C PHE A 26 8.93 -15.74 -12.97
N GLU A 27 9.60 -14.73 -12.39
CA GLU A 27 11.03 -14.80 -12.10
C GLU A 27 11.34 -15.80 -11.00
N SER A 28 10.47 -15.88 -9.98
CA SER A 28 10.63 -16.80 -8.86
C SER A 28 9.37 -17.63 -8.58
N ALA A 29 9.57 -18.73 -7.84
CA ALA A 29 8.45 -19.53 -7.33
C ALA A 29 7.58 -18.75 -6.32
N THR A 30 8.16 -17.73 -5.69
CA THR A 30 7.49 -16.89 -4.71
C THR A 30 6.52 -15.95 -5.41
N ASP A 31 6.91 -15.36 -6.54
CA ASP A 31 6.02 -14.48 -7.32
C ASP A 31 4.84 -15.28 -7.90
N ALA A 32 5.10 -16.50 -8.35
CA ALA A 32 4.03 -17.41 -8.78
C ALA A 32 3.06 -17.75 -7.63
N LEU A 33 3.57 -17.87 -6.39
CA LEU A 33 2.74 -18.07 -5.21
C LEU A 33 1.94 -16.82 -4.87
N HIS A 34 2.55 -15.64 -4.96
CA HIS A 34 1.90 -14.35 -4.74
C HIS A 34 0.73 -14.17 -5.71
N ALA A 35 0.94 -14.40 -7.00
CA ALA A 35 -0.12 -14.33 -8.00
C ALA A 35 -1.28 -15.29 -7.71
N ALA A 36 -0.99 -16.54 -7.32
CA ALA A 36 -2.03 -17.50 -6.94
C ALA A 36 -2.77 -17.11 -5.64
N GLN A 37 -2.07 -16.49 -4.69
CA GLN A 37 -2.66 -15.96 -3.45
C GLN A 37 -3.58 -14.77 -3.73
N ASP A 38 -3.20 -13.88 -4.64
CA ASP A 38 -3.98 -12.69 -5.01
C ASP A 38 -5.24 -13.08 -5.77
N TYR A 39 -5.11 -14.03 -6.72
CA TYR A 39 -6.25 -14.65 -7.38
C TYR A 39 -7.23 -15.24 -6.37
N ALA A 40 -6.76 -16.10 -5.47
CA ALA A 40 -7.62 -16.74 -4.49
C ALA A 40 -8.26 -15.73 -3.53
N LEU A 41 -7.54 -14.69 -3.13
CA LEU A 41 -8.06 -13.63 -2.26
C LEU A 41 -9.19 -12.84 -2.94
N SER A 42 -9.07 -12.56 -4.25
CA SER A 42 -10.14 -11.90 -5.02
C SER A 42 -11.44 -12.72 -5.06
N LEU A 43 -11.34 -14.05 -4.93
CA LEU A 43 -12.48 -14.97 -4.81
C LEU A 43 -12.95 -15.16 -3.35
N GLY A 44 -12.38 -14.42 -2.40
CA GLY A 44 -12.65 -14.59 -0.98
C GLY A 44 -12.15 -15.92 -0.41
N LYS A 45 -11.18 -16.58 -1.07
CA LYS A 45 -10.62 -17.87 -0.71
C LYS A 45 -9.17 -17.75 -0.23
N ALA A 46 -8.64 -18.84 0.29
CA ALA A 46 -7.25 -18.96 0.69
C ALA A 46 -6.58 -20.18 0.08
N VAL A 47 -5.29 -20.03 -0.22
CA VAL A 47 -4.46 -21.08 -0.80
C VAL A 47 -3.20 -21.31 0.03
N LYS A 48 -2.66 -22.52 -0.06
CA LYS A 48 -1.43 -22.94 0.61
C LYS A 48 -0.59 -23.79 -0.35
N VAL A 49 0.72 -23.82 -0.12
CA VAL A 49 1.61 -24.73 -0.86
C VAL A 49 1.34 -26.16 -0.36
N ARG A 50 0.94 -27.05 -1.25
CA ARG A 50 0.70 -28.47 -0.97
C ARG A 50 1.96 -29.31 -1.21
N GLN A 51 2.73 -28.99 -2.25
CA GLN A 51 4.00 -29.67 -2.54
C GLN A 51 5.06 -28.66 -2.97
N ARG A 52 6.30 -28.89 -2.55
CA ARG A 52 7.46 -28.04 -2.85
C ARG A 52 8.65 -28.89 -3.27
N SER A 53 9.27 -28.52 -4.38
CA SER A 53 10.58 -29.03 -4.82
C SER A 53 11.40 -27.88 -5.42
N GLY A 54 12.64 -28.16 -5.85
CA GLY A 54 13.49 -27.16 -6.51
C GLY A 54 13.02 -26.73 -7.91
N VAL A 55 12.15 -27.53 -8.54
CA VAL A 55 11.72 -27.36 -9.95
C VAL A 55 10.20 -27.34 -10.14
N HIS A 56 9.45 -27.68 -9.10
CA HIS A 56 7.99 -27.81 -9.13
C HIS A 56 7.39 -27.33 -7.81
N ARG A 57 6.24 -26.65 -7.90
CA ARG A 57 5.41 -26.23 -6.77
C ARG A 57 3.94 -26.48 -7.10
N LEU A 58 3.24 -27.16 -6.20
CA LEU A 58 1.79 -27.32 -6.23
C LEU A 58 1.18 -26.39 -5.18
N ILE A 59 0.38 -25.44 -5.64
CA ILE A 59 -0.39 -24.54 -4.79
C ILE A 59 -1.83 -25.04 -4.86
N GLY A 60 -2.49 -25.18 -3.72
CA GLY A 60 -3.88 -25.64 -3.67
C GLY A 60 -4.67 -24.89 -2.63
N CYS A 61 -5.99 -25.06 -2.65
CA CYS A 61 -6.87 -24.44 -1.66
C CYS A 61 -6.48 -24.84 -0.23
N SER A 62 -6.73 -23.93 0.72
CA SER A 62 -6.55 -24.18 2.15
C SER A 62 -7.53 -25.20 2.71
N SER A 63 -8.76 -25.25 2.19
CA SER A 63 -9.79 -26.24 2.52
C SER A 63 -9.38 -27.60 1.98
N ASP A 64 -9.60 -28.64 2.76
CA ASP A 64 -9.47 -30.01 2.29
C ASP A 64 -10.72 -30.38 1.47
N GLY A 65 -10.55 -31.26 0.48
CA GLY A 65 -11.62 -31.63 -0.47
C GLY A 65 -11.88 -30.63 -1.62
N CYS A 66 -11.24 -29.46 -1.62
CA CYS A 66 -11.35 -28.52 -2.73
C CYS A 66 -10.31 -28.84 -3.81
N GLU A 67 -10.76 -28.92 -5.07
CA GLU A 67 -9.94 -29.32 -6.23
C GLU A 67 -9.09 -28.18 -6.80
N PHE A 68 -9.33 -26.94 -6.37
CA PHE A 68 -8.56 -25.79 -6.81
C PHE A 68 -7.06 -26.04 -6.64
N SER A 69 -6.32 -25.96 -7.74
CA SER A 69 -4.89 -26.19 -7.77
C SER A 69 -4.19 -25.46 -8.90
N VAL A 70 -2.99 -24.96 -8.61
CA VAL A 70 -2.09 -24.29 -9.56
C VAL A 70 -0.77 -25.05 -9.53
N ARG A 71 -0.38 -25.60 -10.69
CA ARG A 71 0.92 -26.27 -10.85
C ARG A 71 1.90 -25.33 -11.52
N VAL A 72 3.01 -25.09 -10.84
CA VAL A 72 4.08 -24.23 -11.33
C VAL A 72 5.34 -25.05 -11.49
N TYR A 73 5.99 -24.92 -12.65
CA TYR A 73 7.26 -25.58 -12.95
C TYR A 73 8.33 -24.57 -13.33
N ARG A 74 9.58 -24.95 -13.11
CA ARG A 74 10.74 -24.19 -13.56
C ARG A 74 11.14 -24.63 -14.96
N LYS A 75 11.17 -23.71 -15.92
CA LYS A 75 11.52 -24.01 -17.31
C LYS A 75 12.98 -24.43 -17.41
N ARG A 76 13.26 -25.61 -17.98
CA ARG A 76 14.62 -26.03 -18.29
C ARG A 76 15.08 -25.34 -19.58
N ARG A 77 16.28 -24.77 -19.56
CA ARG A 77 16.90 -24.14 -20.74
C ARG A 77 17.77 -25.16 -21.48
N SER A 78 18.10 -24.85 -22.74
CA SER A 78 18.93 -25.69 -23.62
C SER A 78 20.35 -25.90 -23.07
N ASP A 79 20.88 -24.91 -22.36
CA ASP A 79 22.16 -24.92 -21.65
C ASP A 79 22.15 -25.78 -20.35
N LYS A 80 21.08 -26.55 -20.11
CA LYS A 80 20.83 -27.35 -18.89
C LYS A 80 20.70 -26.52 -17.61
N THR A 81 20.63 -25.19 -17.69
CA THR A 81 20.29 -24.32 -16.55
C THR A 81 18.78 -24.22 -16.39
N TYR A 82 18.34 -23.59 -15.29
CA TYR A 82 16.94 -23.35 -15.02
C TYR A 82 16.58 -21.89 -15.26
N GLY A 83 15.60 -21.68 -16.13
CA GLY A 83 15.00 -20.39 -16.43
C GLY A 83 13.83 -20.04 -15.52
N PRO A 84 12.89 -19.22 -16.01
CA PRO A 84 11.79 -18.71 -15.21
C PRO A 84 10.78 -19.80 -14.83
N TRP A 85 9.97 -19.50 -13.84
CA TRP A 85 8.84 -20.31 -13.42
C TRP A 85 7.65 -20.04 -14.33
N TYR A 86 6.80 -21.05 -14.58
CA TYR A 86 5.58 -20.85 -15.35
C TYR A 86 4.45 -21.73 -14.82
N ILE A 87 3.22 -21.27 -15.03
CA ILE A 87 2.03 -22.06 -14.71
C ILE A 87 1.81 -23.10 -15.80
N SER A 88 1.94 -24.37 -15.44
CA SER A 88 1.73 -25.49 -16.38
C SER A 88 0.28 -25.93 -16.45
N SER A 89 -0.48 -25.83 -15.35
CA SER A 89 -1.88 -26.22 -15.32
C SER A 89 -2.60 -25.53 -14.16
N ILE A 90 -3.88 -25.23 -14.35
CA ILE A 90 -4.74 -24.70 -13.30
C ILE A 90 -6.07 -25.44 -13.29
N ALA A 91 -6.54 -25.80 -12.09
CA ALA A 91 -7.93 -26.08 -11.81
C ALA A 91 -8.50 -24.86 -11.09
N ASN A 92 -9.27 -24.02 -11.80
CA ASN A 92 -9.70 -22.70 -11.33
C ASN A 92 -10.92 -22.77 -10.40
N ASP A 93 -11.61 -23.91 -10.34
CA ASP A 93 -12.90 -24.00 -9.69
C ASP A 93 -12.77 -24.37 -8.21
N HIS A 94 -13.35 -23.52 -7.36
CA HIS A 94 -13.53 -23.78 -5.94
C HIS A 94 -14.86 -24.50 -5.68
N VAL A 95 -15.02 -25.71 -6.22
CA VAL A 95 -16.24 -26.54 -6.03
C VAL A 95 -16.37 -26.97 -4.56
N ASN A 96 -17.55 -26.75 -3.97
CA ASN A 96 -17.87 -27.10 -2.56
C ASN A 96 -16.81 -26.61 -1.54
N CYS A 97 -16.25 -25.43 -1.79
CA CYS A 97 -15.09 -24.94 -1.06
C CYS A 97 -15.46 -24.13 0.20
N LEU A 98 -15.17 -24.70 1.38
CA LEU A 98 -15.32 -24.06 2.70
C LEU A 98 -14.17 -23.13 3.08
N SER A 99 -13.23 -22.87 2.15
CA SER A 99 -12.14 -21.93 2.40
C SER A 99 -12.67 -20.52 2.54
N ILE A 100 -12.09 -19.79 3.50
CA ILE A 100 -12.36 -18.38 3.79
C ILE A 100 -11.06 -17.62 3.55
N ALA A 101 -11.19 -16.38 3.07
CA ALA A 101 -10.10 -15.45 2.89
C ALA A 101 -9.15 -15.44 4.10
N ASN A 102 -7.86 -15.59 3.83
CA ASN A 102 -6.82 -15.64 4.85
C ASN A 102 -5.60 -14.84 4.38
N PRO A 103 -5.75 -13.52 4.16
CA PRO A 103 -4.75 -12.71 3.48
C PRO A 103 -3.41 -12.72 4.21
N THR A 104 -2.33 -12.73 3.44
CA THR A 104 -0.96 -12.67 3.97
C THR A 104 -0.62 -11.26 4.49
N ARG A 105 0.51 -11.10 5.20
CA ARG A 105 0.98 -9.76 5.61
C ARG A 105 1.10 -8.83 4.39
N ARG A 106 1.67 -9.34 3.29
CA ARG A 106 1.83 -8.59 2.04
C ARG A 106 0.49 -8.08 1.53
N GLN A 107 -0.48 -8.98 1.39
CA GLN A 107 -1.82 -8.63 0.91
C GLN A 107 -2.52 -7.64 1.82
N ILE A 108 -2.38 -7.77 3.15
CA ILE A 108 -2.96 -6.79 4.10
C ILE A 108 -2.34 -5.40 3.90
N THR A 109 -1.02 -5.32 3.74
CA THR A 109 -0.32 -4.06 3.48
C THR A 109 -0.73 -3.43 2.14
N GLU A 110 -1.03 -4.24 1.13
CA GLU A 110 -1.46 -3.80 -0.20
C GLU A 110 -2.97 -3.48 -0.28
N LEU A 111 -3.76 -3.74 0.77
CA LEU A 111 -5.18 -3.38 0.78
C LEU A 111 -5.32 -1.85 0.87
N PRO A 112 -6.00 -1.19 -0.09
CA PRO A 112 -6.14 0.27 -0.09
C PRO A 112 -6.80 0.80 1.19
N THR A 113 -7.76 0.06 1.75
CA THR A 113 -8.44 0.38 3.00
C THR A 113 -7.49 0.38 4.19
N PHE A 114 -6.63 -0.64 4.29
CA PHE A 114 -5.65 -0.76 5.37
C PHE A 114 -4.60 0.34 5.27
N GLU A 115 -4.02 0.51 4.09
CA GLU A 115 -2.97 1.50 3.83
C GLU A 115 -3.47 2.92 4.13
N SER A 116 -4.67 3.28 3.66
CA SER A 116 -5.26 4.60 3.89
C SER A 116 -5.55 4.85 5.37
N ALA A 117 -6.09 3.87 6.08
CA ALA A 117 -6.41 3.99 7.50
C ALA A 117 -5.15 4.17 8.36
N VAL A 118 -4.09 3.39 8.09
CA VAL A 118 -2.82 3.49 8.81
C VAL A 118 -2.12 4.82 8.51
N ARG A 119 -2.12 5.28 7.25
CA ARG A 119 -1.54 6.59 6.90
C ARG A 119 -2.29 7.76 7.52
N ALA A 120 -3.62 7.68 7.62
CA ALA A 120 -4.42 8.74 8.23
C ALA A 120 -4.22 8.83 9.74
N ASP A 121 -4.15 7.68 10.42
CA ASP A 121 -3.91 7.62 11.86
C ASP A 121 -3.02 6.41 12.23
N GLY A 122 -1.73 6.66 12.38
CA GLY A 122 -0.76 5.69 12.86
C GLY A 122 -1.00 5.19 14.30
N SER A 123 -1.96 5.73 15.04
CA SER A 123 -2.36 5.23 16.38
C SER A 123 -3.56 4.28 16.35
N VAL A 124 -4.20 4.10 15.18
CA VAL A 124 -5.40 3.27 15.02
C VAL A 124 -5.22 1.86 15.60
N THR A 125 -6.23 1.39 16.32
CA THR A 125 -6.20 0.09 16.98
C THR A 125 -6.41 -1.04 15.97
N ALA A 126 -5.84 -2.22 16.26
CA ALA A 126 -6.03 -3.40 15.42
C ALA A 126 -7.50 -3.86 15.33
N GLY A 127 -8.31 -3.57 16.35
CA GLY A 127 -9.76 -3.84 16.35
C GLY A 127 -10.48 -2.94 15.35
N ALA A 128 -10.29 -1.63 15.46
CA ALA A 128 -10.88 -0.66 14.54
C ALA A 128 -10.49 -0.91 13.07
N LEU A 129 -9.22 -1.25 12.81
CA LEU A 129 -8.77 -1.66 11.48
C LEU A 129 -9.46 -2.92 10.97
N THR A 130 -9.68 -3.90 11.85
CA THR A 130 -10.38 -5.14 11.49
C THR A 130 -11.83 -4.85 11.12
N ASP A 131 -12.51 -4.01 11.90
CA ASP A 131 -13.91 -3.65 11.66
C ASP A 131 -14.06 -2.86 10.36
N GLN A 132 -13.14 -1.93 10.09
CA GLN A 132 -13.14 -1.14 8.86
C GLN A 132 -12.92 -2.00 7.61
N ILE A 133 -11.96 -2.93 7.64
CA ILE A 133 -11.68 -3.85 6.53
C ILE A 133 -12.81 -4.85 6.34
N GLN A 134 -13.39 -5.35 7.44
CA GLN A 134 -14.54 -6.23 7.37
C GLN A 134 -15.76 -5.53 6.73
N SER A 135 -15.99 -4.26 7.08
CA SER A 135 -17.09 -3.45 6.55
C SER A 135 -16.89 -3.10 5.08
N ARG A 136 -15.69 -2.65 4.68
CA ARG A 136 -15.42 -2.18 3.31
C ARG A 136 -15.04 -3.29 2.34
N ASP A 137 -14.20 -4.22 2.76
CA ASP A 137 -13.59 -5.23 1.88
C ASP A 137 -14.19 -6.64 2.10
N GLY A 138 -15.07 -6.82 3.09
CA GLY A 138 -15.66 -8.13 3.42
C GLY A 138 -14.68 -9.13 4.03
N ILE A 139 -13.44 -8.73 4.35
CA ILE A 139 -12.37 -9.62 4.80
C ILE A 139 -12.28 -9.65 6.34
N SER A 140 -12.35 -10.84 6.92
CA SER A 140 -12.21 -11.01 8.36
C SER A 140 -10.77 -11.16 8.81
N LEU A 141 -10.29 -10.23 9.65
CA LEU A 141 -8.92 -10.22 10.19
C LEU A 141 -8.86 -10.47 11.71
N GLY A 142 -9.97 -10.82 12.37
CA GLY A 142 -10.04 -10.91 13.84
C GLY A 142 -9.03 -11.87 14.47
N LYS A 143 -8.65 -12.95 13.76
CA LYS A 143 -7.64 -13.92 14.22
C LYS A 143 -6.19 -13.54 13.86
N LYS A 144 -5.97 -12.41 13.19
CA LYS A 144 -4.67 -11.98 12.62
C LYS A 144 -4.03 -10.79 13.34
N ARG A 145 -4.39 -10.53 14.60
CA ARG A 145 -3.90 -9.37 15.37
C ARG A 145 -2.37 -9.15 15.28
N ARG A 146 -1.55 -10.21 15.46
CA ARG A 146 -0.08 -10.11 15.33
C ARG A 146 0.37 -9.74 13.90
N THR A 147 -0.33 -10.23 12.88
CA THR A 147 -0.03 -9.92 11.48
C THR A 147 -0.41 -8.48 11.15
N LEU A 148 -1.53 -7.99 11.69
CA LEU A 148 -1.97 -6.59 11.57
C LEU A 148 -0.93 -5.62 12.13
N TYR A 149 -0.39 -5.87 13.33
CA TYR A 149 0.66 -5.03 13.88
C TYR A 149 1.91 -4.98 13.00
N ARG A 150 2.33 -6.13 12.45
CA ARG A 150 3.46 -6.18 11.52
C ARG A 150 3.16 -5.51 10.18
N ALA A 151 1.93 -5.61 9.69
CA ALA A 151 1.52 -4.92 8.47
C ALA A 151 1.51 -3.40 8.69
N LYS A 152 1.09 -2.95 9.86
CA LYS A 152 1.09 -1.54 10.27
C LYS A 152 2.50 -0.98 10.32
N GLU A 153 3.42 -1.69 10.99
CA GLU A 153 4.84 -1.33 11.03
C GLU A 153 5.45 -1.20 9.62
N ALA A 154 5.06 -2.08 8.68
CA ALA A 154 5.53 -1.97 7.30
C ALA A 154 5.01 -0.71 6.58
N VAL A 155 3.74 -0.34 6.79
CA VAL A 155 3.17 0.89 6.21
C VAL A 155 3.78 2.13 6.86
N ASP A 156 4.01 2.10 8.17
CA ASP A 156 4.65 3.18 8.91
C ASP A 156 6.09 3.41 8.44
N ASP A 157 6.85 2.35 8.19
CA ASP A 157 8.22 2.46 7.68
C ASP A 157 8.27 3.00 6.25
N ILE A 158 7.38 2.56 5.36
CA ILE A 158 7.22 3.17 4.02
C ILE A 158 6.88 4.66 4.15
N SER A 159 5.98 5.01 5.06
CA SER A 159 5.59 6.40 5.29
C SER A 159 6.76 7.26 5.78
N LYS A 160 7.68 6.71 6.59
CA LYS A 160 8.91 7.42 7.00
C LYS A 160 9.85 7.65 5.83
N GLU A 161 10.03 6.67 4.94
CA GLU A 161 10.86 6.83 3.73
C GLU A 161 10.30 7.93 2.81
N ASP A 162 8.98 7.95 2.60
CA ASP A 162 8.29 8.99 1.83
C ASP A 162 8.47 10.38 2.45
N LEU A 163 8.42 10.47 3.78
CA LEU A 163 8.70 11.71 4.51
C LEU A 163 10.14 12.16 4.29
N VAL A 164 11.13 11.27 4.42
CA VAL A 164 12.54 11.59 4.18
C VAL A 164 12.75 12.11 2.76
N GLN A 165 12.15 11.46 1.76
CA GLN A 165 12.19 11.93 0.37
C GLN A 165 11.52 13.30 0.21
N SER A 166 10.38 13.54 0.87
CA SER A 166 9.67 14.81 0.81
C SER A 166 10.50 15.95 1.41
N TYR A 167 11.08 15.75 2.60
CA TYR A 167 11.96 16.74 3.25
C TYR A 167 13.24 17.00 2.45
N SER A 168 13.74 16.02 1.70
CA SER A 168 14.92 16.19 0.83
C SER A 168 14.71 17.23 -0.28
N LYS A 169 13.45 17.53 -0.65
CA LYS A 169 13.11 18.51 -1.70
C LYS A 169 13.13 19.95 -1.20
N ILE A 170 13.00 20.18 0.12
CA ILE A 170 12.91 21.54 0.70
C ILE A 170 14.10 22.43 0.31
N PRO A 171 15.37 21.99 0.39
CA PRO A 171 16.49 22.83 -0.01
C PRO A 171 16.41 23.31 -1.47
N SER A 172 16.08 22.41 -2.40
CA SER A 172 15.92 22.77 -3.81
C SER A 172 14.76 23.74 -4.04
N TYR A 173 13.64 23.54 -3.34
CA TYR A 173 12.49 24.43 -3.39
C TYR A 173 12.83 25.85 -2.92
N LEU A 174 13.53 25.99 -1.79
CA LEU A 174 13.93 27.29 -1.25
C LEU A 174 15.00 27.99 -2.11
N SER A 175 15.89 27.22 -2.73
CA SER A 175 16.85 27.73 -3.71
C SER A 175 16.11 28.32 -4.92
N ASN A 176 15.19 27.55 -5.51
CA ASN A 176 14.39 28.01 -6.64
C ASN A 176 13.52 29.23 -6.27
N PHE A 177 12.97 29.25 -5.05
CA PHE A 177 12.21 30.40 -4.55
C PHE A 177 13.06 31.67 -4.54
N SER A 178 14.30 31.58 -4.03
CA SER A 178 15.23 32.72 -3.98
C SER A 178 15.64 33.20 -5.35
N GLU A 179 15.85 32.27 -6.29
CA GLU A 179 16.18 32.57 -7.69
C GLU A 179 15.03 33.30 -8.40
N PHE A 180 13.80 32.82 -8.25
CA PHE A 180 12.63 33.43 -8.88
C PHE A 180 12.13 34.72 -8.20
N ASN A 181 12.55 34.99 -6.96
CA ASN A 181 12.14 36.17 -6.20
C ASN A 181 13.36 36.97 -5.70
N PRO A 182 14.12 37.62 -6.59
CA PRO A 182 15.33 38.35 -6.21
C PRO A 182 15.13 39.31 -5.04
N GLY A 183 16.00 39.21 -4.05
CA GLY A 183 15.97 39.99 -2.81
C GLY A 183 14.98 39.51 -1.74
N SER A 184 14.25 38.41 -2.00
CA SER A 184 13.62 37.62 -0.92
C SER A 184 14.67 36.71 -0.27
N ILE A 185 14.43 36.31 0.97
CA ILE A 185 15.28 35.38 1.72
C ILE A 185 14.52 34.08 1.89
N ALA A 186 15.07 32.95 1.42
CA ALA A 186 14.55 31.63 1.72
C ALA A 186 15.70 30.71 2.16
N LEU A 187 15.65 30.25 3.41
CA LEU A 187 16.73 29.52 4.06
C LEU A 187 16.19 28.29 4.78
N ALA A 188 16.93 27.17 4.72
CA ALA A 188 16.70 26.01 5.57
C ALA A 188 17.88 25.83 6.52
N GLU A 189 17.57 25.59 7.79
CA GLU A 189 18.53 25.18 8.80
C GLU A 189 18.50 23.66 8.96
N LYS A 190 19.69 23.10 9.15
CA LYS A 190 19.89 21.69 9.48
C LYS A 190 20.35 21.56 10.94
N ASP A 191 20.01 20.44 11.58
CA ASP A 191 20.54 20.11 12.90
C ASP A 191 22.01 19.64 12.84
N SER A 192 22.57 19.27 13.99
CA SER A 192 23.95 18.78 14.10
C SER A 192 24.19 17.44 13.38
N LEU A 193 23.14 16.72 13.02
CA LEU A 193 23.19 15.45 12.26
C LEU A 193 22.93 15.67 10.77
N GLY A 194 22.67 16.92 10.33
CA GLY A 194 22.39 17.26 8.94
C GLY A 194 20.93 17.08 8.52
N HIS A 195 20.02 16.78 9.46
CA HIS A 195 18.59 16.68 9.17
C HIS A 195 17.94 18.06 9.08
N PHE A 196 16.85 18.15 8.31
CA PHE A 196 16.03 19.35 8.27
C PHE A 196 15.51 19.72 9.66
N LYS A 197 15.70 20.98 10.07
CA LYS A 197 15.26 21.49 11.37
C LYS A 197 14.17 22.54 11.25
N ARG A 198 14.35 23.52 10.37
CA ARG A 198 13.39 24.60 10.10
C ARG A 198 13.68 25.27 8.77
N ALA A 199 12.69 25.94 8.21
CA ALA A 199 12.84 26.84 7.07
C ALA A 199 12.26 28.21 7.40
N ILE A 200 12.83 29.26 6.81
CA ILE A 200 12.33 30.63 6.89
C ILE A 200 12.22 31.16 5.46
N VAL A 201 11.09 31.79 5.15
CA VAL A 201 10.87 32.53 3.91
C VAL A 201 10.42 33.94 4.26
N ILE A 202 11.15 34.94 3.75
CA ILE A 202 10.86 36.36 3.88
C ILE A 202 10.79 36.94 2.48
N VAL A 203 9.59 37.30 2.04
CA VAL A 203 9.40 37.90 0.71
C VAL A 203 9.81 39.37 0.74
N LYS A 204 10.58 39.80 -0.27
CA LYS A 204 11.14 41.16 -0.38
C LYS A 204 10.09 42.24 -0.18
N VAL A 205 8.93 42.13 -0.82
CA VAL A 205 7.86 43.13 -0.75
C VAL A 205 7.43 43.40 0.70
N PHE A 206 7.39 42.37 1.54
CA PHE A 206 7.10 42.54 2.95
C PHE A 206 8.30 43.17 3.67
N ALA A 207 9.52 42.71 3.42
CA ALA A 207 10.72 43.29 4.02
C ALA A 207 10.82 44.81 3.75
N ASP A 208 10.58 45.24 2.51
CA ASP A 208 10.62 46.65 2.12
C ASP A 208 9.47 47.46 2.77
N ALA A 209 8.28 46.86 2.91
CA ALA A 209 7.12 47.49 3.53
C ALA A 209 7.25 47.69 5.05
N VAL A 210 8.26 47.13 5.73
CA VAL A 210 8.42 47.24 7.19
C VAL A 210 8.42 48.70 7.66
N ARG A 211 9.07 49.61 6.93
CA ARG A 211 9.16 51.04 7.30
C ARG A 211 7.83 51.80 7.20
N ALA A 212 6.89 51.32 6.41
CA ALA A 212 5.61 51.97 6.15
C ALA A 212 4.44 51.38 6.97
N ARG A 213 4.69 50.31 7.74
CA ARG A 213 3.66 49.59 8.50
C ARG A 213 3.58 50.09 9.94
N GLN A 214 2.40 49.95 10.56
CA GLN A 214 2.10 50.38 11.94
C GLN A 214 2.91 49.66 13.04
N GLY A 215 3.89 48.82 12.70
CA GLY A 215 4.69 48.05 13.65
C GLY A 215 3.97 46.90 14.35
N VAL A 216 2.69 46.64 14.01
CA VAL A 216 1.91 45.54 14.56
C VAL A 216 2.27 44.24 13.83
N VAL A 217 2.69 43.22 14.59
CA VAL A 217 3.05 41.90 14.07
C VAL A 217 2.01 40.90 14.55
N GLY A 218 1.36 40.21 13.61
CA GLY A 218 0.54 39.03 13.89
C GLY A 218 1.38 37.77 13.69
N VAL A 219 1.30 36.84 14.64
CA VAL A 219 1.86 35.50 14.49
C VAL A 219 0.68 34.56 14.30
N ASP A 220 0.61 33.96 13.12
CA ASP A 220 -0.33 32.87 12.85
C ASP A 220 0.46 31.57 12.79
N CYS A 221 -0.04 30.56 13.49
CA CYS A 221 0.60 29.26 13.60
C CYS A 221 -0.39 28.18 13.19
N SER A 222 0.02 27.32 12.26
CA SER A 222 -0.78 26.17 11.85
C SER A 222 -0.44 24.97 12.73
N HIS A 223 -1.42 24.47 13.48
CA HIS A 223 -1.26 23.24 14.24
C HIS A 223 -0.81 22.07 13.34
N SER A 224 0.43 21.63 13.53
CA SER A 224 0.93 20.39 12.93
C SER A 224 0.74 19.28 13.94
N LYS A 225 -0.34 18.52 13.78
CA LYS A 225 -0.64 17.34 14.58
C LYS A 225 -0.32 16.09 13.77
N CYS A 226 0.59 15.26 14.28
CA CYS A 226 0.77 13.89 13.83
C CYS A 226 0.99 12.97 15.06
N PRO A 227 0.90 11.64 14.92
CA PRO A 227 1.03 10.71 16.05
C PRO A 227 2.33 10.87 16.85
N SER A 228 3.39 11.41 16.25
CA SER A 228 4.70 11.66 16.88
C SER A 228 4.97 13.12 17.26
N TYR A 229 4.06 14.06 16.94
CA TYR A 229 4.27 15.48 17.19
C TYR A 229 2.94 16.22 17.39
N SER A 230 2.83 16.96 18.51
CA SER A 230 1.67 17.81 18.82
C SER A 230 2.16 19.21 19.10
N GLY A 231 2.45 19.97 18.04
CA GLY A 231 2.92 21.34 18.11
C GLY A 231 1.95 22.36 17.54
N VAL A 232 2.31 23.63 17.75
CA VAL A 232 1.66 24.82 17.20
C VAL A 232 2.60 25.43 16.17
#